data_AF-A0AAW6VPZ2-F1
#
_entry.id   AF-A0AAW6VPZ2-F1
#
_cell.length_a   1.000
_cell.length_b   1.000
_cell.length_c   1.000
_cell.angle_alpha   90.00
_cell.angle_beta   90.00
_cell.angle_gamma   90.00
#
_symmetry.space_group_name_H-M   'P 1'
#
loop_
_entity.id
_entity.type
_entity.pdbx_description
1 polymer ?
#
loop_
_entity_poly.entity_id
_entity_poly.type
_entity_poly.pdbx_seq_one_letter_code
_entity_poly.pdbx_strand_id
1 'polypeptide(L)'
;MELVYLWVEEYKNIKNQGFNFSPRFECEFKAKYYSKGNSNGGLKKRIRQKISLSITSKMSEFLFPTNVNITTIVGKNGTGKSRLLKLLYGFYTNQLENNVNCFAIFYDYEQEKHFYLGDKEKFYCLQEYNELKDTAFALFDYSLTYQPEFNYEQDKFIYPKKQINSIKGAISLTKELIRNQKNILLNYFELKKHNQLDKFKDFFIADKIVIEFHNARFQNTIDNKKGLLNDKKQEVIKIISSISVGQTLADFIEKLKEVQNILNKQDSFEKKEEPDFKNLFFLDWFQWCEQIKKDNQEKNFWDKDFVNNKIWNEFIKDKTVTPQKSFKEIVEMGESNVPSYEILSDEVKNLNKDLIDIILASFGQEYFTIKLIDKNQKVLNELSFGEQQLIFILNQLFALRYEKFKDIEEVEAQEIDVEKDINNFIVLLDEIDIGFHPDWQKRAIQYVCDFLKLIPEKKFHLVFTTHSPFLLSDLPKENVIFLQKDEDRNCKNVSKETSIETFGANIHTLLSNGFFMNDGLMGEFAKNKINQVYNFIIQKDTNFIKTKKEAQNIINLIGEPLIKKQLQKLFDETFDKSNLTLDDEIELLEKKLNALKELKNDKN
;
A
#
# COMPACT_ATOMS: atom_id res chain seq x y z
N MET A 1 -20.04 -7.13 -10.43
CA MET A 1 -19.96 -5.70 -10.80
C MET A 1 -18.54 -5.32 -11.20
N GLU A 2 -18.38 -4.49 -12.22
CA GLU A 2 -17.11 -3.92 -12.69
C GLU A 2 -17.32 -2.44 -13.06
N LEU A 3 -16.42 -1.53 -12.64
CA LEU A 3 -16.39 -0.16 -13.15
C LEU A 3 -15.95 -0.15 -14.62
N VAL A 4 -16.81 0.36 -15.49
CA VAL A 4 -16.58 0.37 -16.94
C VAL A 4 -16.07 1.73 -17.41
N TYR A 5 -16.72 2.81 -16.96
CA TYR A 5 -16.46 4.15 -17.46
C TYR A 5 -16.69 5.21 -16.41
N LEU A 6 -15.88 6.27 -16.45
CA LEU A 6 -16.11 7.50 -15.70
C LEU A 6 -16.06 8.68 -16.66
N TRP A 7 -17.07 9.54 -16.60
CA TRP A 7 -17.04 10.86 -17.22
C TRP A 7 -16.94 11.95 -16.18
N VAL A 8 -16.01 12.88 -16.39
CA VAL A 8 -15.79 14.03 -15.51
C VAL A 8 -15.89 15.31 -16.33
N GLU A 9 -16.95 16.08 -16.11
CA GLU A 9 -17.12 17.36 -16.79
C GLU A 9 -16.23 18.43 -16.15
N GLU A 10 -16.24 18.54 -14.81
CA GLU A 10 -15.40 19.46 -14.06
C GLU A 10 -15.12 18.92 -12.64
N TYR A 11 -13.84 18.68 -12.35
CA TYR A 11 -13.35 18.36 -11.01
C TYR A 11 -11.89 18.76 -10.87
N LYS A 12 -11.59 19.80 -10.07
CA LYS A 12 -10.23 20.34 -9.88
C LYS A 12 -9.55 20.65 -11.23
N ASN A 13 -8.53 19.89 -11.62
CA ASN A 13 -7.84 20.04 -12.91
C ASN A 13 -8.37 19.10 -13.99
N ILE A 14 -9.40 18.30 -13.76
CA ILE A 14 -10.00 17.41 -14.75
C ILE A 14 -11.19 18.15 -15.38
N LYS A 15 -11.16 18.32 -16.71
CA LYS A 15 -12.20 19.04 -17.46
C LYS A 15 -12.59 18.28 -18.72
N ASN A 16 -13.86 17.92 -18.83
CA ASN A 16 -14.46 17.19 -19.96
C ASN A 16 -13.64 15.96 -20.39
N GLN A 17 -13.29 15.11 -19.45
CA GLN A 17 -12.51 13.90 -19.69
C GLN A 17 -13.33 12.64 -19.42
N GLY A 18 -13.19 11.65 -20.32
CA GLY A 18 -13.71 10.30 -20.15
C GLY A 18 -12.58 9.31 -19.85
N PHE A 19 -12.84 8.32 -19.01
CA PHE A 19 -11.88 7.33 -18.57
C PHE A 19 -12.48 5.92 -18.67
N ASN A 20 -11.87 5.05 -19.46
CA ASN A 20 -12.27 3.64 -19.58
C ASN A 20 -11.52 2.82 -18.53
N PHE A 21 -12.26 2.10 -17.69
CA PHE A 21 -11.73 1.26 -16.61
C PHE A 21 -11.89 -0.24 -16.89
N SER A 22 -12.32 -0.60 -18.10
CA SER A 22 -12.44 -1.99 -18.49
C SER A 22 -11.88 -2.21 -19.89
N PRO A 23 -11.00 -3.20 -20.10
CA PRO A 23 -10.55 -3.58 -21.44
C PRO A 23 -11.66 -4.27 -22.25
N ARG A 24 -12.78 -4.65 -21.61
CA ARG A 24 -13.90 -5.37 -22.22
C ARG A 24 -14.91 -4.46 -22.89
N PHE A 25 -14.81 -3.16 -22.68
CA PHE A 25 -15.76 -2.18 -23.19
C PHE A 25 -15.03 -0.97 -23.80
N GLU A 26 -15.46 -0.57 -24.98
CA GLU A 26 -15.15 0.76 -25.50
C GLU A 26 -16.26 1.73 -25.15
N CYS A 27 -15.93 2.72 -24.33
CA CYS A 27 -16.85 3.79 -24.02
C CYS A 27 -16.41 5.11 -24.68
N GLU A 28 -17.39 5.85 -25.16
CA GLU A 28 -17.19 7.21 -25.64
C GLU A 28 -18.40 8.07 -25.27
N PHE A 29 -18.14 9.15 -24.54
CA PHE A 29 -19.13 10.18 -24.26
C PHE A 29 -18.84 11.42 -25.10
N LYS A 30 -19.84 11.90 -25.83
CA LYS A 30 -19.76 13.13 -26.63
C LYS A 30 -20.76 14.13 -26.09
N ALA A 31 -20.28 15.33 -25.75
CA ALA A 31 -21.13 16.47 -25.38
C ALA A 31 -20.87 17.67 -26.29
N LYS A 32 -21.94 18.24 -26.86
CA LYS A 32 -21.90 19.55 -27.55
C LYS A 32 -22.44 20.64 -26.64
N TYR A 33 -21.64 21.68 -26.42
CA TYR A 33 -21.97 22.86 -25.63
C TYR A 33 -22.10 24.10 -26.51
N TYR A 34 -23.09 24.96 -26.26
CA TYR A 34 -23.11 26.32 -26.80
C TYR A 34 -22.97 27.34 -25.68
N SER A 35 -22.31 28.46 -25.97
CA SER A 35 -22.30 29.63 -25.11
C SER A 35 -23.53 30.48 -25.39
N LYS A 36 -24.44 30.61 -24.42
CA LYS A 36 -25.50 31.62 -24.49
C LYS A 36 -24.89 32.94 -23.98
N GLY A 37 -24.72 33.91 -24.88
CA GLY A 37 -24.28 35.24 -24.50
C GLY A 37 -25.41 35.97 -23.78
N ASN A 38 -25.15 36.47 -22.57
CA ASN A 38 -26.01 37.49 -21.98
C ASN A 38 -25.61 38.83 -22.61
N SER A 39 -26.57 39.57 -23.14
CA SER A 39 -26.36 40.89 -23.78
C SER A 39 -25.79 41.97 -22.85
N ASN A 40 -25.59 41.67 -21.56
CA ASN A 40 -25.18 42.63 -20.52
C ASN A 40 -23.93 42.16 -19.74
N GLY A 41 -22.84 41.79 -20.44
CA GLY A 41 -21.50 41.64 -19.82
C GLY A 41 -21.31 40.56 -18.73
N GLY A 42 -22.32 39.73 -18.44
CA GLY A 42 -22.24 38.65 -17.45
C GLY A 42 -21.75 37.31 -18.03
N LEU A 43 -21.17 36.47 -17.16
CA LEU A 43 -20.62 35.13 -17.45
C LEU A 43 -21.45 34.32 -18.47
N LYS A 44 -20.81 33.87 -19.55
CA LYS A 44 -21.40 32.99 -20.58
C LYS A 44 -21.80 31.65 -19.95
N LYS A 45 -23.09 31.39 -19.79
CA LYS A 45 -23.60 30.08 -19.33
C LYS A 45 -23.51 29.08 -20.48
N ARG A 46 -22.73 28.01 -20.32
CA ARG A 46 -22.67 26.88 -21.27
C ARG A 46 -23.89 25.99 -21.06
N ILE A 47 -24.66 25.73 -22.12
CA ILE A 47 -25.85 24.85 -22.07
C ILE A 47 -25.59 23.65 -22.98
N ARG A 48 -25.85 22.43 -22.48
CA ARG A 48 -25.70 21.15 -23.22
C ARG A 48 -26.83 21.01 -24.23
N GLN A 49 -26.52 20.74 -25.50
CA GLN A 49 -27.56 20.57 -26.54
C GLN A 49 -27.76 19.10 -26.94
N LYS A 50 -26.66 18.34 -27.06
CA LYS A 50 -26.69 16.92 -27.43
C LYS A 50 -25.59 16.19 -26.68
N ILE A 51 -25.98 15.20 -25.89
CA ILE A 51 -25.09 14.24 -25.25
C ILE A 51 -25.40 12.83 -25.76
N SER A 52 -24.38 12.01 -25.96
CA SER A 52 -24.51 10.60 -26.33
C SER A 52 -23.40 9.81 -25.67
N LEU A 53 -23.74 8.65 -25.11
CA LEU A 53 -22.82 7.68 -24.56
C LEU A 53 -22.91 6.41 -25.42
N SER A 54 -21.80 5.99 -26.02
CA SER A 54 -21.71 4.71 -26.71
C SER A 54 -20.87 3.75 -25.88
N ILE A 55 -21.39 2.54 -25.64
CA ILE A 55 -20.68 1.46 -24.96
C ILE A 55 -20.69 0.24 -25.89
N THR A 56 -19.52 -0.21 -26.32
CA THR A 56 -19.37 -1.36 -27.23
C THR A 56 -18.53 -2.44 -26.56
N SER A 57 -19.04 -3.67 -26.50
CA SER A 57 -18.25 -4.79 -25.98
C SER A 57 -17.09 -5.13 -26.93
N LYS A 58 -15.91 -5.41 -26.37
CA LYS A 58 -14.74 -5.91 -27.08
C LYS A 58 -14.50 -7.36 -26.71
N MET A 59 -14.19 -8.20 -27.71
CA MET A 59 -13.47 -9.45 -27.44
C MET A 59 -12.01 -9.10 -27.14
N SER A 60 -11.64 -9.11 -25.86
CA SER A 60 -10.25 -9.04 -25.43
C SER A 60 -9.82 -10.39 -24.86
N GLU A 61 -8.61 -10.84 -25.23
CA GLU A 61 -7.99 -11.98 -24.56
C GLU A 61 -7.65 -11.56 -23.12
N PHE A 62 -8.15 -12.33 -22.16
CA PHE A 62 -8.01 -11.99 -20.75
C PHE A 62 -6.76 -12.66 -20.18
N LEU A 63 -5.73 -11.86 -19.87
CA LEU A 63 -4.46 -12.36 -19.35
C LEU A 63 -4.49 -12.63 -17.83
N PHE A 64 -5.40 -11.99 -17.11
CA PHE A 64 -5.52 -12.10 -15.66
C PHE A 64 -6.42 -13.27 -15.25
N PRO A 65 -6.38 -13.71 -13.97
CA PRO A 65 -7.32 -14.71 -13.46
C PRO A 65 -8.78 -14.28 -13.63
N THR A 66 -9.71 -15.21 -13.87
CA THR A 66 -11.12 -14.89 -14.20
C THR A 66 -11.83 -14.01 -13.18
N ASN A 67 -11.38 -14.00 -11.92
CA ASN A 67 -11.92 -13.20 -10.83
C ASN A 67 -11.16 -11.89 -10.59
N VAL A 68 -10.18 -11.52 -11.43
CA VAL A 68 -9.34 -10.32 -11.25
C VAL A 68 -9.32 -9.48 -12.52
N ASN A 69 -9.78 -8.24 -12.44
CA ASN A 69 -9.55 -7.20 -13.44
C ASN A 69 -8.60 -6.13 -12.88
N ILE A 70 -7.73 -5.60 -13.72
CA ILE A 70 -6.75 -4.59 -13.32
C ILE A 70 -6.87 -3.39 -14.25
N THR A 71 -6.92 -2.18 -13.67
CA THR A 71 -6.79 -0.92 -14.38
C THR A 71 -5.71 -0.09 -13.73
N THR A 72 -4.81 0.45 -14.54
CA THR A 72 -3.68 1.23 -14.04
C THR A 72 -3.70 2.63 -14.62
N ILE A 73 -3.51 3.63 -13.77
CA ILE A 73 -3.48 5.04 -14.16
C ILE A 73 -2.04 5.53 -14.08
N VAL A 74 -1.48 6.00 -15.20
CA VAL A 74 -0.11 6.50 -15.29
C VAL A 74 -0.03 7.89 -15.86
N GLY A 75 1.05 8.59 -15.53
CA GLY A 75 1.29 9.95 -15.99
C GLY A 75 2.23 10.73 -15.10
N LYS A 76 2.71 11.87 -15.60
CA LYS A 76 3.63 12.77 -14.87
C LYS A 76 3.04 13.28 -13.54
N ASN A 77 3.90 13.83 -12.69
CA ASN A 77 3.46 14.39 -11.41
C ASN A 77 2.48 15.55 -11.62
N GLY A 78 1.39 15.50 -10.86
CA GLY A 78 0.31 16.49 -10.92
C GLY A 78 -0.59 16.41 -12.16
N THR A 79 -0.56 15.34 -12.96
CA THR A 79 -1.52 15.16 -14.07
C THR A 79 -2.94 14.91 -13.58
N GLY A 80 -3.11 14.31 -12.39
CA GLY A 80 -4.43 14.07 -11.81
C GLY A 80 -4.69 12.64 -11.32
N LYS A 81 -3.69 11.75 -11.36
CA LYS A 81 -3.77 10.34 -10.92
C LYS A 81 -4.51 10.13 -9.58
N SER A 82 -3.95 10.64 -8.49
CA SER A 82 -4.56 10.56 -7.15
C SER A 82 -5.90 11.30 -7.06
N ARG A 83 -6.09 12.37 -7.84
CA ARG A 83 -7.35 13.12 -7.88
C ARG A 83 -8.47 12.29 -8.53
N LEU A 84 -8.13 11.48 -9.53
CA LEU A 84 -9.06 10.57 -10.19
C LEU A 84 -9.50 9.44 -9.25
N LEU A 85 -8.57 8.84 -8.49
CA LEU A 85 -8.93 7.86 -7.45
C LEU A 85 -9.81 8.47 -6.36
N LYS A 86 -9.43 9.64 -5.81
CA LYS A 86 -10.24 10.34 -4.81
C LYS A 86 -11.62 10.74 -5.32
N LEU A 87 -11.73 11.07 -6.60
CA LEU A 87 -13.02 11.35 -7.24
C LEU A 87 -13.89 10.10 -7.26
N LEU A 88 -13.34 8.95 -7.69
CA LEU A 88 -14.06 7.67 -7.67
C LEU A 88 -14.54 7.31 -6.25
N TYR A 89 -13.66 7.46 -5.24
CA TYR A 89 -14.02 7.21 -3.85
C TYR A 89 -15.14 8.13 -3.36
N GLY A 90 -14.94 9.44 -3.45
CA GLY A 90 -15.94 10.40 -3.00
C GLY A 90 -17.27 10.28 -3.75
N PHE A 91 -17.23 9.89 -5.02
CA PHE A 91 -18.43 9.69 -5.83
C PHE A 91 -19.27 8.53 -5.33
N TYR A 92 -18.62 7.44 -4.92
CA TYR A 92 -19.29 6.27 -4.36
C TYR A 92 -19.79 6.51 -2.93
N THR A 93 -19.03 7.20 -2.09
CA THR A 93 -19.39 7.46 -0.69
C THR A 93 -20.33 8.65 -0.50
N ASN A 94 -20.79 9.29 -1.58
CA ASN A 94 -21.56 10.54 -1.55
C ASN A 94 -20.88 11.68 -0.77
N GLN A 95 -19.55 11.69 -0.73
CA GLN A 95 -18.74 12.69 -0.02
C GLN A 95 -18.22 13.81 -0.94
N LEU A 96 -18.62 13.84 -2.22
CA LEU A 96 -18.25 14.93 -3.11
C LEU A 96 -19.04 16.20 -2.80
N GLU A 97 -18.39 17.34 -3.03
CA GLU A 97 -19.06 18.63 -3.06
C GLU A 97 -20.20 18.62 -4.10
N ASN A 98 -21.36 19.20 -3.76
CA ASN A 98 -22.58 19.24 -4.60
C ASN A 98 -22.39 19.78 -6.03
N ASN A 99 -21.25 20.40 -6.32
CA ASN A 99 -20.93 21.04 -7.59
C ASN A 99 -20.15 20.16 -8.57
N VAL A 100 -19.78 18.92 -8.20
CA VAL A 100 -19.03 18.04 -9.10
C VAL A 100 -19.96 17.39 -10.13
N ASN A 101 -19.75 17.70 -11.42
CA ASN A 101 -20.53 17.13 -12.52
C ASN A 101 -19.78 15.93 -13.12
N CYS A 102 -20.15 14.73 -12.70
CA CYS A 102 -19.58 13.48 -13.22
C CYS A 102 -20.63 12.36 -13.20
N PHE A 103 -20.37 11.28 -13.93
CA PHE A 103 -21.11 10.03 -13.83
C PHE A 103 -20.19 8.84 -14.05
N ALA A 104 -20.53 7.70 -13.46
CA ALA A 104 -19.82 6.44 -13.66
C ALA A 104 -20.79 5.37 -14.17
N ILE A 105 -20.28 4.47 -15.01
CA ILE A 105 -21.00 3.30 -15.51
C ILE A 105 -20.33 2.05 -14.98
N PHE A 106 -21.16 1.12 -14.52
CA PHE A 106 -20.78 -0.19 -14.03
C PHE A 106 -21.46 -1.27 -14.87
N TYR A 107 -20.83 -2.42 -14.97
CA TYR A 107 -21.44 -3.61 -15.57
C TYR A 107 -21.60 -4.69 -14.52
N ASP A 108 -22.81 -5.23 -14.39
CA ASP A 108 -23.07 -6.41 -13.59
C ASP A 108 -23.08 -7.65 -14.48
N TYR A 109 -22.16 -8.57 -14.20
CA TYR A 109 -22.05 -9.84 -14.92
C TYR A 109 -23.16 -10.82 -14.56
N GLU A 110 -23.78 -10.70 -13.38
CA GLU A 110 -24.83 -11.63 -12.96
C GLU A 110 -26.17 -11.26 -13.59
N GLN A 111 -26.42 -9.96 -13.76
CA GLN A 111 -27.63 -9.43 -14.39
C GLN A 111 -27.47 -9.13 -15.87
N GLU A 112 -26.24 -9.20 -16.39
CA GLU A 112 -25.84 -8.79 -17.75
C GLU A 112 -26.33 -7.38 -18.12
N LYS A 113 -26.25 -6.45 -17.15
CA LYS A 113 -26.82 -5.10 -17.26
C LYS A 113 -25.83 -4.02 -16.88
N HIS A 114 -26.02 -2.87 -17.49
CA HIS A 114 -25.28 -1.66 -17.19
C HIS A 114 -26.01 -0.84 -16.14
N PHE A 115 -25.25 -0.39 -15.15
CA PHE A 115 -25.72 0.47 -14.06
C PHE A 115 -24.98 1.79 -14.10
N TYR A 116 -25.58 2.85 -13.57
CA TYR A 116 -24.96 4.16 -13.45
C TYR A 116 -25.01 4.68 -12.02
N LEU A 117 -23.98 5.45 -11.66
CA LEU A 117 -24.03 6.43 -10.59
C LEU A 117 -23.89 7.81 -11.23
N GLY A 118 -24.69 8.78 -10.79
CA GLY A 118 -24.62 10.17 -11.27
C GLY A 118 -25.98 10.85 -11.39
N ASP A 119 -25.94 12.15 -11.66
CA ASP A 119 -27.13 12.99 -11.77
C ASP A 119 -27.78 12.84 -13.16
N LYS A 120 -28.89 12.09 -13.20
CA LYS A 120 -29.68 11.85 -14.42
C LYS A 120 -30.33 13.11 -15.00
N GLU A 121 -30.56 14.15 -14.20
CA GLU A 121 -31.09 15.43 -14.69
C GLU A 121 -30.00 16.19 -15.47
N LYS A 122 -28.76 16.12 -14.99
CA LYS A 122 -27.60 16.69 -15.70
C LYS A 122 -27.18 15.87 -16.91
N PHE A 123 -27.32 14.55 -16.85
CA PHE A 123 -26.89 13.61 -17.88
C PHE A 123 -28.07 12.72 -18.34
N TYR A 124 -28.98 13.28 -19.16
CA TYR A 124 -30.18 12.56 -19.62
C TYR A 124 -29.90 11.26 -20.41
N CYS A 125 -28.69 11.08 -20.97
CA CYS A 125 -28.31 9.81 -21.60
C CYS A 125 -28.26 8.65 -20.60
N LEU A 126 -28.21 8.92 -19.29
CA LEU A 126 -28.26 7.91 -18.24
C LEU A 126 -29.65 7.27 -18.09
N GLN A 127 -30.71 7.86 -18.66
CA GLN A 127 -32.07 7.31 -18.62
C GLN A 127 -32.19 5.94 -19.32
N GLU A 128 -31.25 5.61 -20.20
CA GLU A 128 -31.18 4.32 -20.90
C GLU A 128 -30.57 3.20 -20.03
N TYR A 129 -30.08 3.54 -18.83
CA TYR A 129 -29.33 2.63 -17.94
C TYR A 129 -29.99 2.53 -16.57
N ASN A 130 -29.67 1.46 -15.82
CA ASN A 130 -30.24 1.29 -14.49
C ASN A 130 -29.48 2.13 -13.46
N GLU A 131 -30.21 2.82 -12.58
CA GLU A 131 -29.58 3.48 -11.44
C GLU A 131 -29.01 2.43 -10.49
N LEU A 132 -27.77 2.59 -10.06
CA LEU A 132 -27.19 1.74 -9.05
C LEU A 132 -27.78 2.11 -7.68
N LYS A 133 -28.76 1.34 -7.23
CA LYS A 133 -29.37 1.41 -5.90
C LYS A 133 -28.97 0.19 -5.09
N ASP A 134 -28.63 0.39 -3.81
CA ASP A 134 -28.20 -0.62 -2.84
C ASP A 134 -26.93 -1.41 -3.26
N THR A 135 -25.84 -1.24 -2.52
CA THR A 135 -24.47 -1.51 -3.01
C THR A 135 -24.15 -2.99 -3.22
N ALA A 136 -24.32 -3.49 -4.45
CA ALA A 136 -23.94 -4.86 -4.85
C ALA A 136 -22.41 -5.11 -5.02
N PHE A 137 -21.58 -4.14 -4.63
CA PHE A 137 -20.12 -4.26 -4.53
C PHE A 137 -19.59 -3.32 -3.45
N ALA A 138 -18.40 -3.59 -2.92
CA ALA A 138 -17.71 -2.66 -2.02
C ALA A 138 -16.53 -1.98 -2.72
N LEU A 139 -16.40 -0.67 -2.48
CA LEU A 139 -15.26 0.13 -2.90
C LEU A 139 -14.29 0.30 -1.73
N PHE A 140 -13.05 -0.15 -1.92
CA PHE A 140 -11.98 0.00 -0.93
C PHE A 140 -10.96 0.98 -1.45
N ASP A 141 -10.66 2.04 -0.70
CA ASP A 141 -9.61 2.99 -1.06
C ASP A 141 -8.43 2.92 -0.10
N TYR A 142 -7.40 2.18 -0.52
CA TYR A 142 -6.15 2.08 0.23
C TYR A 142 -5.24 3.29 0.02
N SER A 143 -5.57 4.25 -0.86
CA SER A 143 -4.80 5.48 -1.04
C SER A 143 -4.93 6.48 0.11
N LEU A 144 -6.10 6.47 0.75
CA LEU A 144 -6.46 7.38 1.85
C LEU A 144 -6.00 6.88 3.20
N THR A 145 -5.38 5.70 3.24
CA THR A 145 -4.86 5.09 4.46
C THR A 145 -4.05 6.07 5.33
N TYR A 146 -3.37 7.01 4.67
CA TYR A 146 -2.41 7.91 5.29
C TYR A 146 -2.89 9.35 5.56
N GLN A 147 -4.19 9.68 5.45
CA GLN A 147 -4.68 11.08 5.61
C GLN A 147 -5.31 11.35 6.99
N PRO A 148 -4.67 12.07 7.94
CA PRO A 148 -5.21 12.24 9.29
C PRO A 148 -6.57 13.00 9.39
N GLU A 149 -7.03 13.61 8.30
CA GLU A 149 -8.24 14.45 8.25
C GLU A 149 -9.55 13.67 7.97
N PHE A 150 -9.47 12.38 7.62
CA PHE A 150 -10.65 11.55 7.40
C PHE A 150 -11.22 11.03 8.73
N ASN A 151 -12.54 11.11 8.90
CA ASN A 151 -13.20 10.60 10.10
C ASN A 151 -13.34 9.08 10.01
N TYR A 152 -12.31 8.36 10.46
CA TYR A 152 -12.16 6.90 10.36
C TYR A 152 -13.08 6.06 11.23
N GLU A 153 -14.04 6.67 11.96
CA GLU A 153 -14.98 5.93 12.80
C GLU A 153 -15.99 5.09 12.02
N GLN A 154 -15.99 5.12 10.68
CA GLN A 154 -16.90 4.31 9.85
C GLN A 154 -16.19 3.38 8.84
N ASP A 155 -14.92 3.63 8.53
CA ASP A 155 -14.23 2.92 7.44
C ASP A 155 -13.37 1.76 7.93
N LYS A 156 -13.80 0.56 7.54
CA LYS A 156 -13.32 -0.71 8.08
C LYS A 156 -11.89 -1.09 7.73
N PHE A 157 -11.02 -0.39 7.00
CA PHE A 157 -9.63 -0.87 6.77
C PHE A 157 -8.61 0.22 6.41
N ILE A 158 -7.82 0.74 7.36
CA ILE A 158 -6.80 1.74 7.02
C ILE A 158 -5.45 1.69 7.83
N TYR A 159 -4.37 1.17 7.20
CA TYR A 159 -2.94 1.62 7.13
C TYR A 159 -2.37 2.89 7.82
N PRO A 160 -1.54 2.92 8.90
CA PRO A 160 -0.92 4.13 9.43
C PRO A 160 0.47 4.43 8.84
N LYS A 161 0.76 5.72 8.63
CA LYS A 161 2.09 6.20 8.24
C LYS A 161 3.01 6.26 9.45
N LYS A 162 4.28 5.90 9.24
CA LYS A 162 5.40 6.33 10.09
C LYS A 162 5.52 7.86 10.05
N GLN A 163 4.98 8.55 11.05
CA GLN A 163 5.60 9.76 11.63
C GLN A 163 5.13 9.99 13.07
N ILE A 164 6.13 10.13 13.93
CA ILE A 164 6.10 10.33 15.37
C ILE A 164 5.68 11.78 15.69
N ASN A 165 5.01 11.95 16.84
CA ASN A 165 4.60 13.19 17.52
C ASN A 165 3.19 13.73 17.22
N SER A 166 2.17 13.05 17.75
CA SER A 166 1.15 13.74 18.56
C SER A 166 0.40 12.72 19.43
N ILE A 167 0.03 13.15 20.62
CA ILE A 167 -0.45 12.34 21.77
C ILE A 167 -1.77 11.57 21.49
N LYS A 168 -2.33 11.64 20.27
CA LYS A 168 -3.49 10.86 19.79
C LYS A 168 -3.15 9.79 18.72
N GLY A 169 -1.91 9.72 18.22
CA GLY A 169 -1.51 8.84 17.09
C GLY A 169 -1.03 7.43 17.45
N ALA A 170 -0.57 7.18 18.68
CA ALA A 170 -0.05 5.86 19.09
C ALA A 170 -1.13 4.77 19.11
N ILE A 171 -2.35 5.13 19.52
CA ILE A 171 -3.50 4.22 19.62
C ILE A 171 -3.96 3.72 18.24
N SER A 172 -3.74 4.48 17.16
CA SER A 172 -4.09 4.06 15.79
C SER A 172 -3.08 3.07 15.20
N LEU A 173 -1.79 3.25 15.51
CA LEU A 173 -0.70 2.39 15.01
C LEU A 173 -0.74 0.98 15.58
N THR A 174 -1.00 0.84 16.89
CA THR A 174 -1.04 -0.46 17.56
C THR A 174 -2.23 -1.30 17.10
N LYS A 175 -3.41 -0.68 16.91
CA LYS A 175 -4.61 -1.33 16.36
C LYS A 175 -4.35 -2.05 15.06
N GLU A 176 -3.70 -1.33 14.18
CA GLU A 176 -3.62 -1.67 12.78
C GLU A 176 -2.48 -2.67 12.55
N LEU A 177 -1.40 -2.58 13.33
CA LEU A 177 -0.40 -3.63 13.46
C LEU A 177 -1.02 -4.96 13.91
N ILE A 178 -1.83 -4.97 14.97
CA ILE A 178 -2.49 -6.18 15.50
C ILE A 178 -3.42 -6.79 14.44
N ARG A 179 -4.17 -5.95 13.73
CA ARG A 179 -5.04 -6.41 12.65
C ARG A 179 -4.25 -7.05 11.50
N ASN A 180 -3.15 -6.43 11.09
CA ASN A 180 -2.32 -6.99 10.03
C ASN A 180 -1.66 -8.30 10.49
N GLN A 181 -1.22 -8.39 11.75
CA GLN A 181 -0.74 -9.64 12.33
C GLN A 181 -1.81 -10.73 12.34
N LYS A 182 -3.07 -10.40 12.66
CA LYS A 182 -4.21 -11.32 12.52
C LYS A 182 -4.31 -11.85 11.10
N ASN A 183 -4.35 -10.96 10.11
CA ASN A 183 -4.51 -11.34 8.72
C ASN A 183 -3.34 -12.19 8.23
N ILE A 184 -2.09 -11.85 8.60
CA ILE A 184 -0.90 -12.65 8.28
C ILE A 184 -1.03 -14.07 8.83
N LEU A 185 -1.45 -14.21 10.10
CA LEU A 185 -1.62 -15.51 10.74
C LEU A 185 -2.76 -16.31 10.08
N LEU A 186 -3.88 -15.68 9.73
CA LEU A 186 -4.97 -16.35 9.01
C LEU A 186 -4.54 -16.77 7.59
N ASN A 187 -3.76 -15.95 6.91
CA ASN A 187 -3.23 -16.23 5.58
C ASN A 187 -2.35 -17.47 5.57
N TYR A 188 -1.58 -17.71 6.64
CA TYR A 188 -0.79 -18.93 6.77
C TYR A 188 -1.66 -20.19 6.62
N PHE A 189 -2.81 -20.26 7.31
CA PHE A 189 -3.69 -21.44 7.26
C PHE A 189 -4.30 -21.65 5.88
N GLU A 190 -4.57 -20.57 5.16
CA GLU A 190 -5.19 -20.61 3.84
C GLU A 190 -4.18 -21.00 2.77
N LEU A 191 -2.98 -20.43 2.82
CA LEU A 191 -1.85 -20.87 1.99
C LEU A 191 -1.52 -22.33 2.24
N LYS A 192 -1.57 -22.78 3.49
CA LYS A 192 -1.35 -24.18 3.86
C LYS A 192 -2.45 -25.08 3.29
N LYS A 193 -3.73 -24.70 3.44
CA LYS A 193 -4.89 -25.44 2.93
C LYS A 193 -4.83 -25.64 1.41
N HIS A 194 -4.31 -24.66 0.68
CA HIS A 194 -4.19 -24.70 -0.78
C HIS A 194 -2.81 -25.16 -1.31
N ASN A 195 -1.92 -25.67 -0.45
CA ASN A 195 -0.55 -26.07 -0.79
C ASN A 195 0.26 -24.98 -1.53
N GLN A 196 0.08 -23.72 -1.14
CA GLN A 196 0.72 -22.57 -1.78
C GLN A 196 1.90 -22.00 -0.99
N LEU A 197 2.18 -22.49 0.23
CA LEU A 197 3.26 -21.95 1.07
C LEU A 197 4.60 -21.84 0.32
N ASP A 198 4.97 -22.84 -0.47
CA ASP A 198 6.23 -22.84 -1.23
C ASP A 198 6.26 -21.83 -2.38
N LYS A 199 5.09 -21.51 -2.95
CA LYS A 199 4.96 -20.50 -4.01
C LYS A 199 5.25 -19.09 -3.50
N PHE A 200 4.97 -18.86 -2.21
CA PHE A 200 5.24 -17.61 -1.52
C PHE A 200 6.48 -17.70 -0.62
N LYS A 201 7.40 -18.65 -0.86
CA LYS A 201 8.63 -18.82 -0.05
C LYS A 201 9.56 -17.61 -0.07
N ASP A 202 9.50 -16.80 -1.14
CA ASP A 202 10.26 -15.56 -1.27
C ASP A 202 9.60 -14.40 -0.51
N PHE A 203 8.38 -14.61 0.00
CA PHE A 203 7.70 -13.71 0.92
C PHE A 203 7.90 -14.12 2.37
N PHE A 204 7.66 -13.14 3.23
CA PHE A 204 7.46 -13.40 4.64
C PHE A 204 6.20 -14.25 4.85
N ILE A 205 6.40 -15.46 5.35
CA ILE A 205 5.34 -16.34 5.84
C ILE A 205 5.62 -16.57 7.32
N ALA A 206 4.68 -16.18 8.18
CA ALA A 206 4.81 -16.39 9.62
C ALA A 206 4.89 -17.90 9.92
N ASP A 207 6.00 -18.32 10.51
CA ASP A 207 6.27 -19.70 10.91
C ASP A 207 6.18 -19.85 12.43
N LYS A 208 6.61 -18.82 13.16
CA LYS A 208 6.58 -18.76 14.62
C LYS A 208 5.95 -17.46 15.13
N ILE A 209 5.15 -17.56 16.19
CA ILE A 209 4.68 -16.42 16.98
C ILE A 209 5.46 -16.38 18.30
N VAL A 210 5.88 -15.18 18.69
CA VAL A 210 6.56 -14.91 19.97
C VAL A 210 5.91 -13.71 20.63
N ILE A 211 5.55 -13.82 21.91
CA ILE A 211 5.02 -12.72 22.71
C ILE A 211 6.01 -12.39 23.80
N GLU A 212 6.38 -11.11 23.84
CA GLU A 212 7.30 -10.58 24.84
C GLU A 212 6.57 -9.61 25.77
N PHE A 213 6.79 -9.74 27.08
CA PHE A 213 6.35 -8.79 28.09
C PHE A 213 7.51 -7.89 28.51
N HIS A 214 7.33 -6.57 28.43
CA HIS A 214 8.34 -5.58 28.77
C HIS A 214 8.09 -4.98 30.15
N ASN A 215 8.73 -5.55 31.17
CA ASN A 215 8.59 -5.13 32.56
C ASN A 215 8.89 -3.64 32.76
N ALA A 216 9.98 -3.15 32.18
CA ALA A 216 10.35 -1.73 32.27
C ALA A 216 9.30 -0.78 31.66
N ARG A 217 8.65 -1.18 30.55
CA ARG A 217 7.55 -0.39 29.96
C ARG A 217 6.33 -0.40 30.88
N PHE A 218 5.97 -1.57 31.40
CA PHE A 218 4.85 -1.71 32.33
C PHE A 218 5.01 -0.85 33.58
N GLN A 219 6.18 -0.91 34.22
CA GLN A 219 6.49 -0.10 35.41
C GLN A 219 6.37 1.40 35.13
N ASN A 220 6.96 1.88 34.03
CA ASN A 220 6.83 3.26 33.60
C ASN A 220 5.37 3.69 33.38
N THR A 221 4.52 2.82 32.82
CA THR A 221 3.08 3.10 32.66
C THR A 221 2.38 3.27 34.01
N ILE A 222 2.70 2.42 35.00
CA ILE A 222 2.10 2.48 36.35
C ILE A 222 2.59 3.72 37.10
N ASP A 223 3.87 4.04 37.03
CA ASP A 223 4.45 5.20 37.71
C ASP A 223 3.83 6.51 37.21
N ASN A 224 3.63 6.62 35.89
CA ASN A 224 3.03 7.78 35.23
C ASN A 224 1.50 7.83 35.34
N LYS A 225 0.84 6.79 35.88
CA LYS A 225 -0.62 6.78 36.01
C LYS A 225 -1.07 7.79 37.07
N LYS A 226 -1.75 8.86 36.62
CA LYS A 226 -2.28 9.92 37.49
C LYS A 226 -3.41 9.38 38.36
N GLY A 227 -3.49 9.88 39.59
CA GLY A 227 -4.57 9.57 40.53
C GLY A 227 -4.45 8.21 41.24
N LEU A 228 -3.58 7.28 40.80
CA LEU A 228 -3.35 6.02 41.49
C LEU A 228 -2.57 6.25 42.79
N LEU A 229 -3.11 5.80 43.92
CA LEU A 229 -2.49 5.93 45.25
C LEU A 229 -1.09 5.31 45.28
N ASN A 230 -0.15 5.96 45.97
CA ASN A 230 1.24 5.47 46.09
C ASN A 230 1.33 4.06 46.69
N ASP A 231 0.53 3.75 47.71
CA ASP A 231 0.50 2.44 48.36
C ASP A 231 0.08 1.35 47.36
N LYS A 232 -0.88 1.68 46.48
CA LYS A 232 -1.34 0.81 45.39
C LYS A 232 -0.31 0.66 44.28
N LYS A 233 0.45 1.71 43.97
CA LYS A 233 1.61 1.60 43.06
C LYS A 233 2.64 0.61 43.61
N GLN A 234 2.96 0.70 44.91
CA GLN A 234 3.91 -0.23 45.55
C GLN A 234 3.39 -1.67 45.55
N GLU A 235 2.10 -1.87 45.80
CA GLU A 235 1.44 -3.18 45.73
C GLU A 235 1.57 -3.79 44.32
N VAL A 236 1.28 -3.02 43.27
CA VAL A 236 1.44 -3.44 41.86
C VAL A 236 2.89 -3.77 41.54
N ILE A 237 3.83 -2.90 41.91
CA ILE A 237 5.28 -3.12 41.67
C ILE A 237 5.76 -4.40 42.35
N LYS A 238 5.26 -4.72 43.55
CA LYS A 238 5.59 -5.94 44.28
C LYS A 238 5.07 -7.21 43.58
N ILE A 239 3.86 -7.16 43.01
CA ILE A 239 3.32 -8.29 42.23
C ILE A 239 4.16 -8.51 40.98
N ILE A 240 4.48 -7.43 40.25
CA ILE A 240 5.25 -7.52 39.01
C ILE A 240 6.70 -7.97 39.26
N SER A 241 7.34 -7.54 40.35
CA SER A 241 8.69 -7.98 40.70
C SER A 241 8.75 -9.46 41.15
N SER A 242 7.61 -10.08 41.46
CA SER A 242 7.51 -11.51 41.74
C SER A 242 7.50 -12.39 40.48
N ILE A 243 7.42 -11.79 39.28
CA ILE A 243 7.51 -12.51 38.00
C ILE A 243 8.94 -13.04 37.86
N SER A 244 9.08 -14.35 37.67
CA SER A 244 10.37 -15.02 37.51
C SER A 244 10.41 -15.88 36.26
N VAL A 245 11.63 -16.14 35.77
CA VAL A 245 11.87 -17.15 34.74
C VAL A 245 11.48 -18.53 35.27
N GLY A 246 10.81 -19.33 34.43
CA GLY A 246 10.41 -20.70 34.72
C GLY A 246 9.02 -20.84 35.34
N GLN A 247 8.38 -19.76 35.78
CA GLN A 247 6.97 -19.81 36.22
C GLN A 247 6.05 -20.16 35.04
N THR A 248 4.89 -20.75 35.31
CA THR A 248 3.93 -21.10 34.25
C THR A 248 3.28 -19.84 33.66
N LEU A 249 2.86 -19.92 32.39
CA LEU A 249 2.12 -18.82 31.76
C LEU A 249 0.77 -18.58 32.47
N ALA A 250 0.16 -19.62 33.05
CA ALA A 250 -1.06 -19.50 33.85
C ALA A 250 -0.82 -18.63 35.10
N ASP A 251 0.24 -18.91 35.88
CA ASP A 251 0.60 -18.13 37.06
C ASP A 251 0.95 -16.67 36.70
N PHE A 252 1.63 -16.48 35.57
CA PHE A 252 1.93 -15.15 35.05
C PHE A 252 0.65 -14.35 34.76
N ILE A 253 -0.33 -14.97 34.09
CA ILE A 253 -1.62 -14.33 33.77
C ILE A 253 -2.39 -14.03 35.07
N GLU A 254 -2.39 -14.93 36.05
CA GLU A 254 -3.05 -14.73 37.34
C GLU A 254 -2.51 -13.51 38.09
N LYS A 255 -1.18 -13.36 38.15
CA LYS A 255 -0.53 -12.17 38.73
C LYS A 255 -0.97 -10.88 38.02
N LEU A 256 -1.07 -10.88 36.69
CA LEU A 256 -1.55 -9.71 35.95
C LEU A 256 -3.04 -9.42 36.21
N LYS A 257 -3.89 -10.45 36.41
CA LYS A 257 -5.28 -10.28 36.83
C LYS A 257 -5.39 -9.68 38.23
N GLU A 258 -4.50 -10.03 39.15
CA GLU A 258 -4.41 -9.39 40.46
C GLU A 258 -4.12 -7.89 40.34
N VAL A 259 -3.13 -7.53 39.51
CA VAL A 259 -2.82 -6.12 39.20
C VAL A 259 -4.04 -5.41 38.60
N GLN A 260 -4.71 -6.02 37.63
CA GLN A 260 -5.92 -5.48 37.02
C GLN A 260 -7.02 -5.22 38.06
N ASN A 261 -7.22 -6.14 39.01
CA ASN A 261 -8.19 -5.99 40.08
C ASN A 261 -7.84 -4.83 41.01
N ILE A 262 -6.58 -4.63 41.36
CA ILE A 262 -6.14 -3.47 42.16
C ILE A 262 -6.48 -2.17 41.44
N LEU A 263 -6.19 -2.10 40.14
CA LEU A 263 -6.39 -0.90 39.33
C LEU A 263 -7.88 -0.58 39.06
N ASN A 264 -8.77 -1.58 39.13
CA ASN A 264 -10.19 -1.40 38.85
C ASN A 264 -11.02 -0.99 40.09
N LYS A 265 -10.46 -1.06 41.30
CA LYS A 265 -11.22 -0.72 42.51
C LYS A 265 -11.26 0.79 42.74
N GLN A 266 -12.43 1.33 43.12
CA GLN A 266 -12.60 2.78 43.31
C GLN A 266 -11.75 3.36 44.44
N ASP A 267 -11.37 2.56 45.43
CA ASP A 267 -10.51 2.96 46.56
C ASP A 267 -9.04 3.08 46.17
N SER A 268 -8.62 2.66 44.97
CA SER A 268 -7.24 2.81 44.53
C SER A 268 -6.87 4.22 44.07
N PHE A 269 -7.81 5.20 44.09
CA PHE A 269 -7.62 6.51 43.48
C PHE A 269 -7.78 7.69 44.46
N GLU A 270 -6.89 8.68 44.36
CA GLU A 270 -6.87 9.90 45.20
C GLU A 270 -7.94 10.94 44.80
N LYS A 271 -8.27 11.05 43.51
CA LYS A 271 -9.28 11.99 43.00
C LYS A 271 -10.31 11.23 42.16
N LYS A 272 -11.55 11.18 42.65
CA LYS A 272 -12.64 10.33 42.13
C LYS A 272 -13.40 10.89 40.91
N GLU A 273 -12.87 11.92 40.24
CA GLU A 273 -13.64 12.70 39.25
C GLU A 273 -13.10 12.69 37.80
N GLU A 274 -12.07 11.91 37.46
CA GLU A 274 -11.63 11.82 36.05
C GLU A 274 -12.32 10.66 35.30
N PRO A 275 -12.86 10.87 34.08
CA PRO A 275 -13.53 9.85 33.28
C PRO A 275 -12.58 8.83 32.58
N ASP A 276 -11.27 8.91 32.80
CA ASP A 276 -10.24 8.20 32.02
C ASP A 276 -9.84 6.81 32.59
N PHE A 277 -10.70 6.16 33.37
CA PHE A 277 -10.37 4.88 34.00
C PHE A 277 -10.87 3.66 33.23
N LYS A 278 -10.48 3.58 31.94
CA LYS A 278 -10.66 2.36 31.16
C LYS A 278 -9.57 1.34 31.50
N ASN A 279 -9.98 0.09 31.52
CA ASN A 279 -9.26 -1.12 31.94
C ASN A 279 -7.83 -1.19 31.33
N LEU A 280 -6.79 -1.23 32.19
CA LEU A 280 -5.38 -1.14 31.76
C LEU A 280 -4.95 -2.28 30.82
N PHE A 281 -5.66 -3.40 30.87
CA PHE A 281 -5.41 -4.59 30.07
C PHE A 281 -6.46 -4.81 28.98
N PHE A 282 -7.51 -3.99 28.93
CA PHE A 282 -8.58 -4.10 27.94
C PHE A 282 -8.77 -2.79 27.20
N LEU A 283 -8.47 -2.82 25.90
CA LEU A 283 -8.72 -1.70 25.02
C LEU A 283 -10.18 -1.72 24.60
N ASP A 284 -10.92 -0.66 24.90
CA ASP A 284 -12.33 -0.51 24.52
C ASP A 284 -12.59 -0.67 23.02
N TRP A 285 -11.61 -0.38 22.16
CA TRP A 285 -11.76 -0.58 20.72
C TRP A 285 -11.67 -2.05 20.29
N PHE A 286 -11.25 -2.98 21.16
CA PHE A 286 -11.35 -4.41 20.85
C PHE A 286 -12.82 -4.86 20.78
N GLN A 287 -13.74 -4.10 21.36
CA GLN A 287 -15.18 -4.22 21.13
C GLN A 287 -15.60 -3.91 19.68
N TRP A 288 -14.73 -3.27 18.89
CA TRP A 288 -14.93 -2.88 17.48
C TRP A 288 -14.46 -3.94 16.48
N CYS A 289 -13.88 -5.05 16.94
CA CYS A 289 -13.97 -6.30 16.18
C CYS A 289 -15.46 -6.73 16.23
N GLU A 290 -16.32 -6.04 15.47
CA GLU A 290 -17.79 -6.04 15.56
C GLU A 290 -18.46 -7.43 15.38
N GLN A 291 -17.70 -8.50 15.15
CA GLN A 291 -18.20 -9.88 15.17
C GLN A 291 -18.03 -10.59 16.52
N ILE A 292 -17.15 -10.12 17.42
CA ILE A 292 -16.90 -10.79 18.71
C ILE A 292 -18.05 -10.57 19.70
N LYS A 293 -18.83 -9.49 19.56
CA LYS A 293 -19.99 -9.24 20.44
C LYS A 293 -21.20 -10.13 20.13
N LYS A 294 -21.38 -10.58 18.88
CA LYS A 294 -22.49 -11.48 18.51
C LYS A 294 -22.11 -12.96 18.68
N ASP A 295 -20.84 -13.32 18.46
CA ASP A 295 -20.33 -14.69 18.67
C ASP A 295 -19.23 -14.74 19.77
N ASN A 296 -19.67 -15.03 21.00
CA ASN A 296 -18.89 -15.45 22.18
C ASN A 296 -17.98 -14.40 22.89
N GLN A 297 -18.42 -14.01 24.09
CA GLN A 297 -17.69 -13.24 25.12
C GLN A 297 -16.37 -13.88 25.60
N GLU A 298 -16.01 -15.08 25.10
CA GLU A 298 -14.87 -15.89 25.56
C GLU A 298 -13.56 -15.63 24.78
N LYS A 299 -13.42 -14.52 24.05
CA LYS A 299 -12.23 -14.25 23.21
C LYS A 299 -11.19 -13.31 23.82
N ASN A 300 -11.37 -12.85 25.05
CA ASN A 300 -10.40 -11.99 25.74
C ASN A 300 -10.23 -12.43 27.18
N PHE A 301 -9.02 -12.82 27.59
CA PHE A 301 -8.82 -13.38 28.92
C PHE A 301 -8.80 -12.39 30.07
N TRP A 302 -8.82 -11.10 29.76
CA TRP A 302 -9.04 -10.02 30.72
C TRP A 302 -10.51 -9.79 31.04
N ASP A 303 -11.42 -10.45 30.31
CA ASP A 303 -12.84 -10.49 30.64
C ASP A 303 -13.09 -11.45 31.82
N LYS A 304 -14.07 -11.12 32.66
CA LYS A 304 -14.44 -11.90 33.84
C LYS A 304 -14.98 -13.28 33.45
N ASP A 305 -15.67 -13.35 32.31
CA ASP A 305 -16.34 -14.57 31.86
C ASP A 305 -15.40 -15.54 31.12
N PHE A 306 -14.15 -15.14 30.84
CA PHE A 306 -13.20 -15.98 30.08
C PHE A 306 -12.66 -17.19 30.85
N VAL A 307 -12.75 -17.21 32.18
CA VAL A 307 -12.05 -18.17 33.07
C VAL A 307 -12.24 -19.65 32.65
N ASN A 308 -13.36 -19.97 32.00
CA ASN A 308 -13.70 -21.32 31.57
C ASN A 308 -13.33 -21.67 30.12
N ASN A 309 -12.55 -20.84 29.42
CA ASN A 309 -12.15 -21.12 28.04
C ASN A 309 -11.22 -22.35 27.96
N LYS A 310 -11.80 -23.50 27.62
CA LYS A 310 -11.10 -24.79 27.55
C LYS A 310 -9.94 -24.78 26.54
N ILE A 311 -10.15 -24.17 25.36
CA ILE A 311 -9.16 -24.15 24.27
C ILE A 311 -7.89 -23.43 24.73
N TRP A 312 -8.05 -22.27 25.37
CA TRP A 312 -6.93 -21.50 25.89
C TRP A 312 -6.21 -22.22 27.03
N ASN A 313 -6.97 -22.72 28.00
CA ASN A 313 -6.41 -23.37 29.19
C ASN A 313 -5.60 -24.64 28.82
N GLU A 314 -6.06 -25.41 27.84
CA GLU A 314 -5.29 -26.54 27.31
C GLU A 314 -4.03 -26.08 26.56
N PHE A 315 -4.12 -25.02 25.76
CA PHE A 315 -2.99 -24.49 24.98
C PHE A 315 -1.83 -23.96 25.85
N ILE A 316 -2.13 -23.31 26.97
CA ILE A 316 -1.11 -22.69 27.83
C ILE A 316 -0.52 -23.63 28.89
N LYS A 317 -1.09 -24.83 29.08
CA LYS A 317 -0.80 -25.72 30.23
C LYS A 317 0.69 -26.01 30.42
N ASP A 318 1.42 -26.21 29.32
CA ASP A 318 2.83 -26.59 29.33
C ASP A 318 3.76 -25.41 28.97
N LYS A 319 3.24 -24.18 28.94
CA LYS A 319 3.99 -22.97 28.57
C LYS A 319 4.55 -22.30 29.82
N THR A 320 5.82 -21.89 29.74
CA THR A 320 6.53 -21.21 30.83
C THR A 320 7.15 -19.90 30.37
N VAL A 321 7.33 -18.99 31.32
CA VAL A 321 8.00 -17.71 31.08
C VAL A 321 9.50 -17.94 30.94
N THR A 322 10.08 -17.44 29.85
CA THR A 322 11.51 -17.56 29.57
C THR A 322 12.16 -16.18 29.43
N PRO A 323 13.48 -16.03 29.63
CA PRO A 323 14.13 -14.76 29.37
C PRO A 323 14.15 -14.49 27.87
N GLN A 324 13.88 -13.23 27.49
CA GLN A 324 14.05 -12.81 26.11
C GLN A 324 15.50 -13.06 25.66
N LYS A 325 15.68 -13.44 24.38
CA LYS A 325 17.00 -13.80 23.80
C LYS A 325 18.15 -12.85 24.18
N SER A 326 17.91 -11.54 24.14
CA SER A 326 18.90 -10.50 24.46
C SER A 326 19.34 -10.46 25.94
N PHE A 327 18.59 -11.09 26.83
CA PHE A 327 18.85 -11.13 28.27
C PHE A 327 19.23 -12.53 28.76
N LYS A 328 19.39 -13.51 27.86
CA LYS A 328 19.78 -14.89 28.23
C LYS A 328 21.13 -14.93 28.95
N GLU A 329 22.11 -14.22 28.41
CA GLU A 329 23.46 -14.13 29.00
C GLU A 329 23.43 -13.50 30.41
N ILE A 330 22.56 -12.53 30.65
CA ILE A 330 22.40 -11.86 31.94
C ILE A 330 21.79 -12.80 32.99
N VAL A 331 20.84 -13.65 32.60
CA VAL A 331 20.28 -14.69 33.48
C VAL A 331 21.31 -15.77 33.78
N GLU A 332 22.12 -16.17 32.79
CA GLU A 332 23.24 -17.10 32.99
C GLU A 332 24.30 -16.56 33.95
N MET A 333 24.42 -15.23 34.06
CA MET A 333 25.29 -14.53 35.02
C MET A 333 24.67 -14.38 36.43
N GLY A 334 23.45 -14.89 36.66
CA GLY A 334 22.84 -14.96 38.00
C GLY A 334 21.84 -13.87 38.34
N GLU A 335 21.47 -12.99 37.41
CA GLU A 335 20.37 -12.03 37.62
C GLU A 335 18.99 -12.71 37.46
N SER A 336 18.13 -12.56 38.46
CA SER A 336 16.81 -13.19 38.48
C SER A 336 15.70 -12.34 37.87
N ASN A 337 15.89 -11.03 37.74
CA ASN A 337 14.87 -10.10 37.28
C ASN A 337 15.27 -9.47 35.95
N VAL A 338 14.72 -9.98 34.84
CA VAL A 338 15.04 -9.46 33.51
C VAL A 338 14.10 -8.31 33.12
N PRO A 339 14.60 -7.30 32.38
CA PRO A 339 13.76 -6.19 31.90
C PRO A 339 12.64 -6.62 30.97
N SER A 340 12.75 -7.79 30.34
CA SER A 340 11.78 -8.30 29.36
C SER A 340 11.79 -9.82 29.31
N TYR A 341 10.59 -10.39 29.20
CA TYR A 341 10.32 -11.82 29.25
C TYR A 341 9.69 -12.29 27.95
N GLU A 342 10.06 -13.48 27.46
CA GLU A 342 9.33 -14.21 26.42
C GLU A 342 8.29 -15.10 27.10
N ILE A 343 7.01 -14.75 26.97
CA ILE A 343 5.90 -15.37 27.70
C ILE A 343 5.15 -16.42 26.89
N LEU A 344 5.19 -16.31 25.55
CA LEU A 344 4.61 -17.30 24.65
C LEU A 344 5.51 -17.43 23.42
N SER A 345 5.74 -18.67 23.02
CA SER A 345 6.58 -19.02 21.86
C SER A 345 6.00 -20.29 21.26
N ASP A 346 5.45 -20.21 20.05
CA ASP A 346 4.86 -21.37 19.39
C ASP A 346 4.94 -21.28 17.87
N GLU A 347 4.89 -22.44 17.23
CA GLU A 347 4.78 -22.53 15.78
C GLU A 347 3.35 -22.16 15.35
N VAL A 348 3.24 -21.33 14.31
CA VAL A 348 1.95 -20.87 13.77
C VAL A 348 1.08 -22.06 13.36
N LYS A 349 1.69 -23.16 12.91
CA LYS A 349 0.99 -24.39 12.53
C LYS A 349 0.17 -25.04 13.66
N ASN A 350 0.50 -24.74 14.92
CA ASN A 350 -0.15 -25.28 16.11
C ASN A 350 -1.34 -24.40 16.57
N LEU A 351 -1.50 -23.22 16.00
CA LEU A 351 -2.59 -22.30 16.34
C LEU A 351 -3.86 -22.63 15.54
N ASN A 352 -5.00 -22.13 16.01
CA ASN A 352 -6.24 -22.08 15.26
C ASN A 352 -6.82 -20.66 15.30
N LYS A 353 -7.92 -20.42 14.59
CA LYS A 353 -8.56 -19.09 14.52
C LYS A 353 -8.92 -18.55 15.92
N ASP A 354 -9.45 -19.39 16.80
CA ASP A 354 -9.86 -18.95 18.15
C ASP A 354 -8.65 -18.58 19.02
N LEU A 355 -7.57 -19.36 18.98
CA LEU A 355 -6.32 -19.04 19.68
C LEU A 355 -5.71 -17.75 19.18
N ILE A 356 -5.72 -17.50 17.86
CA ILE A 356 -5.24 -16.23 17.28
C ILE A 356 -6.07 -15.06 17.78
N ASP A 357 -7.40 -15.18 17.77
CA ASP A 357 -8.28 -14.14 18.29
C ASP A 357 -7.98 -13.86 19.77
N ILE A 358 -7.83 -14.90 20.60
CA ILE A 358 -7.52 -14.77 22.03
C ILE A 358 -6.16 -14.10 22.25
N ILE A 359 -5.12 -14.54 21.54
CA ILE A 359 -3.78 -13.98 21.64
C ILE A 359 -3.80 -12.49 21.31
N LEU A 360 -4.39 -12.12 20.18
CA LEU A 360 -4.38 -10.74 19.71
C LEU A 360 -5.27 -9.83 20.59
N ALA A 361 -6.36 -10.37 21.12
CA ALA A 361 -7.23 -9.67 22.08
C ALA A 361 -6.55 -9.38 23.41
N SER A 362 -5.73 -10.32 23.86
CA SER A 362 -5.21 -10.29 25.23
C SER A 362 -3.80 -9.69 25.30
N PHE A 363 -3.02 -9.76 24.23
CA PHE A 363 -1.64 -9.24 24.20
C PHE A 363 -1.48 -7.98 23.33
N GLY A 364 -2.57 -7.30 22.99
CA GLY A 364 -2.55 -6.08 22.16
C GLY A 364 -2.09 -4.79 22.84
N GLN A 365 -1.57 -4.85 24.07
CA GLN A 365 -1.22 -3.70 24.89
C GLN A 365 0.25 -3.27 24.71
N GLU A 366 0.58 -2.02 25.04
CA GLU A 366 1.91 -1.43 24.77
C GLU A 366 3.09 -2.09 25.51
N TYR A 367 2.81 -2.78 26.60
CA TYR A 367 3.78 -3.56 27.38
C TYR A 367 3.95 -4.99 26.88
N PHE A 368 3.17 -5.41 25.89
CA PHE A 368 3.41 -6.64 25.14
C PHE A 368 3.92 -6.32 23.73
N THR A 369 4.80 -7.17 23.21
CA THR A 369 5.21 -7.14 21.80
C THR A 369 4.91 -8.50 21.19
N ILE A 370 4.08 -8.52 20.14
CA ILE A 370 3.82 -9.71 19.33
C ILE A 370 4.78 -9.68 18.14
N LYS A 371 5.65 -10.68 18.06
CA LYS A 371 6.60 -10.91 16.97
C LYS A 371 6.16 -12.09 16.14
N LEU A 372 6.01 -11.86 14.83
CA LEU A 372 5.90 -12.92 13.84
C LEU A 372 7.29 -13.14 13.23
N ILE A 373 7.71 -14.39 13.15
CA ILE A 373 9.02 -14.80 12.65
C ILE A 373 8.82 -15.82 11.53
N ASP A 374 9.54 -15.67 10.42
CA ASP A 374 9.51 -16.64 9.32
C ASP A 374 10.52 -17.79 9.51
N LYS A 375 10.51 -18.75 8.59
CA LYS A 375 11.45 -19.90 8.59
C LYS A 375 12.92 -19.48 8.51
N ASN A 376 13.21 -18.31 7.95
CA ASN A 376 14.55 -17.75 7.78
C ASN A 376 14.96 -16.88 8.99
N GLN A 377 14.22 -16.93 10.10
CA GLN A 377 14.44 -16.12 11.31
C GLN A 377 14.28 -14.60 11.09
N LYS A 378 13.66 -14.16 9.99
CA LYS A 378 13.31 -12.75 9.81
C LYS A 378 12.11 -12.42 10.68
N VAL A 379 12.13 -11.25 11.31
CA VAL A 379 11.00 -10.72 12.08
C VAL A 379 10.20 -9.77 11.20
N LEU A 380 8.86 -9.87 11.22
CA LEU A 380 7.97 -9.03 10.41
C LEU A 380 8.30 -7.51 10.54
N ASN A 381 8.55 -7.07 11.77
CA ASN A 381 8.81 -5.66 12.07
C ASN A 381 10.20 -5.18 11.62
N GLU A 382 11.11 -6.10 11.29
CA GLU A 382 12.48 -5.83 10.82
C GLU A 382 12.60 -5.89 9.29
N LEU A 383 11.55 -6.30 8.61
CA LEU A 383 11.49 -6.28 7.14
C LEU A 383 11.70 -4.87 6.59
N SER A 384 12.22 -4.78 5.37
CA SER A 384 12.38 -3.48 4.71
C SER A 384 11.00 -2.85 4.45
N PHE A 385 10.94 -1.52 4.37
CA PHE A 385 9.67 -0.80 4.18
C PHE A 385 8.90 -1.29 2.95
N GLY A 386 9.60 -1.53 1.83
CA GLY A 386 8.98 -2.08 0.62
C GLY A 386 8.44 -3.50 0.82
N GLU A 387 9.11 -4.31 1.66
CA GLU A 387 8.64 -5.67 1.94
C GLU A 387 7.35 -5.67 2.75
N GLN A 388 7.34 -4.86 3.81
CA GLN A 388 6.18 -4.64 4.66
C GLN A 388 4.97 -4.17 3.84
N GLN A 389 5.16 -3.17 2.98
CA GLN A 389 4.07 -2.61 2.19
C GLN A 389 3.42 -3.64 1.26
N LEU A 390 4.19 -4.49 0.58
CA LEU A 390 3.62 -5.52 -0.29
C LEU A 390 2.85 -6.58 0.51
N ILE A 391 3.42 -7.03 1.63
CA ILE A 391 2.74 -7.96 2.55
C ILE A 391 1.41 -7.38 3.01
N PHE A 392 1.38 -6.11 3.42
CA PHE A 392 0.15 -5.48 3.89
C PHE A 392 -0.91 -5.35 2.79
N ILE A 393 -0.54 -4.96 1.57
CA ILE A 393 -1.48 -4.91 0.44
C ILE A 393 -2.08 -6.30 0.19
N LEU A 394 -1.26 -7.34 0.13
CA LEU A 394 -1.75 -8.72 -0.07
C LEU A 394 -2.65 -9.17 1.07
N ASN A 395 -2.29 -8.90 2.33
CA ASN A 395 -3.10 -9.27 3.48
C ASN A 395 -4.44 -8.54 3.52
N GLN A 396 -4.46 -7.27 3.13
CA GLN A 396 -5.69 -6.48 3.08
C GLN A 396 -6.62 -6.97 1.99
N LEU A 397 -6.07 -7.26 0.80
CA LEU A 397 -6.81 -7.95 -0.27
C LEU A 397 -7.35 -9.30 0.19
N PHE A 398 -6.59 -10.05 1.01
CA PHE A 398 -7.09 -11.30 1.59
C PHE A 398 -8.30 -11.09 2.48
N ALA A 399 -8.21 -10.09 3.36
CA ALA A 399 -9.20 -9.86 4.39
C ALA A 399 -10.58 -9.58 3.79
N LEU A 400 -10.64 -9.05 2.56
CA LEU A 400 -11.87 -8.86 1.78
C LEU A 400 -12.65 -10.17 1.56
N ARG A 401 -11.99 -11.34 1.63
CA ARG A 401 -12.68 -12.63 1.62
C ARG A 401 -13.72 -12.76 2.71
N TYR A 402 -13.41 -12.25 3.90
CA TYR A 402 -14.26 -12.38 5.08
C TYR A 402 -15.25 -11.20 5.22
N GLU A 403 -15.26 -10.25 4.27
CA GLU A 403 -16.12 -9.08 4.35
C GLU A 403 -17.58 -9.40 4.04
N LYS A 404 -18.43 -8.89 4.93
CA LYS A 404 -19.89 -8.96 4.87
C LYS A 404 -20.45 -7.57 5.15
N PHE A 405 -21.53 -7.21 4.48
CA PHE A 405 -22.29 -6.00 4.82
C PHE A 405 -23.52 -6.35 5.64
N LYS A 406 -23.90 -5.42 6.52
CA LYS A 406 -25.17 -5.47 7.24
C LYS A 406 -26.22 -4.87 6.33
N ASP A 407 -27.26 -5.64 6.05
CA ASP A 407 -28.46 -5.20 5.35
C ASP A 407 -29.63 -5.22 6.34
N ILE A 408 -30.65 -4.39 6.11
CA ILE A 408 -31.87 -4.38 6.92
C ILE A 408 -32.99 -4.94 6.06
N GLU A 409 -33.47 -6.14 6.41
CA GLU A 409 -34.65 -6.72 5.77
C GLU A 409 -35.87 -6.57 6.68
N GLU A 410 -36.99 -6.08 6.12
CA GLU A 410 -38.27 -6.09 6.80
C GLU A 410 -38.93 -7.47 6.64
N VAL A 411 -39.01 -8.21 7.74
CA VAL A 411 -39.76 -9.46 7.82
C VAL A 411 -40.87 -9.27 8.85
N GLU A 412 -42.13 -9.45 8.45
CA GLU A 412 -43.31 -9.33 9.34
C GLU A 412 -43.36 -8.00 10.14
N ALA A 413 -43.02 -6.88 9.49
CA ALA A 413 -42.96 -5.54 10.10
C ALA A 413 -41.94 -5.39 11.24
N GLN A 414 -40.91 -6.24 11.26
CA GLN A 414 -39.72 -6.09 12.10
C GLN A 414 -38.48 -5.92 11.21
N GLU A 415 -37.64 -4.94 11.54
CA GLU A 415 -36.32 -4.75 10.93
C GLU A 415 -35.35 -5.80 11.49
N ILE A 416 -34.82 -6.67 10.62
CA ILE A 416 -33.83 -7.67 10.99
C ILE A 416 -32.51 -7.33 10.31
N ASP A 417 -31.43 -7.28 11.12
CA ASP A 417 -30.05 -7.25 10.62
C ASP A 417 -29.75 -8.57 9.90
N VAL A 418 -29.57 -8.53 8.58
CA VAL A 418 -29.11 -9.66 7.78
C VAL A 418 -27.67 -9.41 7.33
N GLU A 419 -26.75 -10.32 7.61
CA GLU A 419 -25.40 -10.26 7.04
C GLU A 419 -25.38 -10.90 5.66
N LYS A 420 -25.04 -10.11 4.63
CA LYS A 420 -24.89 -10.59 3.25
C LYS A 420 -23.43 -10.58 2.82
N ASP A 421 -23.04 -11.61 2.06
CA ASP A 421 -21.70 -11.72 1.49
C ASP A 421 -21.50 -10.71 0.36
N ILE A 422 -20.38 -9.97 0.40
CA ILE A 422 -19.97 -9.09 -0.69
C ILE A 422 -19.13 -9.90 -1.66
N ASN A 423 -19.60 -10.09 -2.89
CA ASN A 423 -18.87 -10.90 -3.89
C ASN A 423 -18.09 -10.08 -4.90
N ASN A 424 -18.31 -8.76 -4.95
CA ASN A 424 -17.69 -7.87 -5.91
C ASN A 424 -16.94 -6.76 -5.19
N PHE A 425 -15.68 -6.56 -5.55
CA PHE A 425 -14.80 -5.58 -4.94
C PHE A 425 -14.19 -4.68 -6.00
N ILE A 426 -14.23 -3.38 -5.77
CA ILE A 426 -13.42 -2.42 -6.50
C ILE A 426 -12.39 -1.88 -5.51
N VAL A 427 -11.11 -2.00 -5.84
CA VAL A 427 -10.02 -1.67 -4.93
C VAL A 427 -9.18 -0.57 -5.55
N LEU A 428 -9.10 0.58 -4.89
CA LEU A 428 -8.32 1.74 -5.28
C LEU A 428 -6.98 1.73 -4.52
N LEU A 429 -5.86 1.79 -5.25
CA LEU A 429 -4.51 1.85 -4.67
C LEU A 429 -3.73 3.01 -5.31
N ASP A 430 -3.38 4.04 -4.55
CA ASP A 430 -2.54 5.13 -5.08
C ASP A 430 -1.07 4.80 -4.85
N GLU A 431 -0.29 4.93 -5.92
CA GLU A 431 1.15 4.69 -5.97
C GLU A 431 1.52 3.35 -5.34
N ILE A 432 0.92 2.27 -5.87
CA ILE A 432 1.09 0.89 -5.37
C ILE A 432 2.57 0.47 -5.28
N ASP A 433 3.44 1.07 -6.11
CA ASP A 433 4.88 0.80 -6.18
C ASP A 433 5.75 1.60 -5.21
N ILE A 434 5.18 2.50 -4.40
CA ILE A 434 5.94 3.24 -3.38
C ILE A 434 6.75 2.25 -2.55
N GLY A 435 8.03 2.58 -2.31
CA GLY A 435 8.88 1.80 -1.41
C GLY A 435 9.35 0.44 -1.95
N PHE A 436 8.77 -0.07 -3.04
CA PHE A 436 9.17 -1.36 -3.60
C PHE A 436 10.53 -1.29 -4.27
N HIS A 437 11.37 -2.29 -3.97
CA HIS A 437 12.57 -2.54 -4.76
C HIS A 437 12.16 -2.89 -6.21
N PRO A 438 12.94 -2.54 -7.25
CA PRO A 438 12.60 -2.86 -8.64
C PRO A 438 12.24 -4.34 -8.89
N ASP A 439 12.98 -5.28 -8.28
CA ASP A 439 12.68 -6.71 -8.42
C ASP A 439 11.38 -7.14 -7.74
N TRP A 440 10.85 -6.33 -6.83
CA TRP A 440 9.54 -6.54 -6.22
C TRP A 440 8.44 -5.94 -7.11
N GLN A 441 8.69 -4.78 -7.71
CA GLN A 441 7.79 -4.20 -8.70
C GLN A 441 7.57 -5.17 -9.88
N LYS A 442 8.63 -5.82 -10.39
CA LYS A 442 8.52 -6.87 -11.42
C LYS A 442 7.68 -8.09 -11.04
N ARG A 443 7.47 -8.34 -9.75
CA ARG A 443 6.74 -9.53 -9.27
C ARG A 443 5.36 -9.18 -8.70
N ALA A 444 5.07 -7.91 -8.47
CA ALA A 444 3.90 -7.48 -7.72
C ALA A 444 2.58 -7.90 -8.37
N ILE A 445 2.41 -7.73 -9.68
CA ILE A 445 1.18 -8.11 -10.39
C ILE A 445 0.97 -9.62 -10.33
N GLN A 446 2.03 -10.40 -10.55
CA GLN A 446 2.00 -11.86 -10.43
C GLN A 446 1.56 -12.30 -9.03
N TYR A 447 2.14 -11.69 -7.99
CA TYR A 447 1.79 -12.01 -6.60
C TYR A 447 0.36 -11.65 -6.26
N VAL A 448 -0.11 -10.47 -6.66
CA VAL A 448 -1.51 -10.06 -6.48
C VAL A 448 -2.44 -11.05 -7.18
N CYS A 449 -2.16 -11.41 -8.42
CA CYS A 449 -2.97 -12.39 -9.16
C CYS A 449 -2.97 -13.76 -8.50
N ASP A 450 -1.81 -14.28 -8.10
CA ASP A 450 -1.70 -15.60 -7.46
C ASP A 450 -2.39 -15.66 -6.11
N PHE A 451 -2.39 -14.56 -5.39
CA PHE A 451 -3.03 -14.44 -4.10
C PHE A 451 -4.56 -14.33 -4.24
N LEU A 452 -5.06 -13.53 -5.19
CA LEU A 452 -6.49 -13.42 -5.47
C LEU A 452 -7.10 -14.68 -6.09
N LYS A 453 -6.30 -15.55 -6.76
CA LYS A 453 -6.74 -16.89 -7.19
C LYS A 453 -7.17 -17.79 -6.02
N LEU A 454 -6.71 -17.51 -4.79
CA LEU A 454 -7.09 -18.27 -3.60
C LEU A 454 -8.48 -17.92 -3.10
N ILE A 455 -9.10 -16.89 -3.70
CA ILE A 455 -10.41 -16.37 -3.34
C ILE A 455 -11.30 -16.36 -4.60
N PRO A 456 -11.51 -17.51 -5.27
CA PRO A 456 -12.24 -17.57 -6.53
C PRO A 456 -13.71 -17.16 -6.41
N GLU A 457 -14.28 -17.23 -5.21
CA GLU A 457 -15.66 -16.85 -4.90
C GLU A 457 -15.90 -15.32 -4.93
N LYS A 458 -14.82 -14.53 -4.88
CA LYS A 458 -14.87 -13.06 -4.91
C LYS A 458 -14.26 -12.53 -6.20
N LYS A 459 -14.89 -11.50 -6.78
CA LYS A 459 -14.44 -10.78 -7.98
C LYS A 459 -13.80 -9.45 -7.58
N PHE A 460 -12.61 -9.18 -8.09
CA PHE A 460 -11.81 -8.00 -7.77
C PHE A 460 -11.56 -7.18 -9.02
N HIS A 461 -11.85 -5.88 -8.97
CA HIS A 461 -11.40 -4.89 -9.93
C HIS A 461 -10.42 -3.96 -9.22
N LEU A 462 -9.13 -4.16 -9.47
CA LEU A 462 -8.06 -3.33 -8.93
C LEU A 462 -7.85 -2.12 -9.82
N VAL A 463 -8.00 -0.92 -9.28
CA VAL A 463 -7.71 0.34 -9.95
C VAL A 463 -6.57 1.01 -9.20
N PHE A 464 -5.40 1.13 -9.83
CA PHE A 464 -4.25 1.69 -9.13
C PHE A 464 -3.48 2.71 -9.93
N THR A 465 -2.72 3.57 -9.25
CA THR A 465 -1.79 4.49 -9.90
C THR A 465 -0.36 4.00 -9.70
N THR A 466 0.51 4.28 -10.67
CA THR A 466 1.92 3.91 -10.56
C THR A 466 2.85 4.85 -11.32
N HIS A 467 4.09 4.92 -10.86
CA HIS A 467 5.23 5.51 -11.55
C HIS A 467 6.24 4.48 -12.07
N SER A 468 5.94 3.19 -11.91
CA SER A 468 6.85 2.10 -12.22
C SER A 468 6.69 1.58 -13.66
N PRO A 469 7.74 1.61 -14.50
CA PRO A 469 7.74 0.93 -15.79
C PRO A 469 7.67 -0.58 -15.65
N PHE A 470 8.10 -1.14 -14.52
CA PHE A 470 8.06 -2.59 -14.28
C PHE A 470 6.62 -3.07 -14.16
N LEU A 471 5.78 -2.35 -13.41
CA LEU A 471 4.35 -2.67 -13.33
C LEU A 471 3.64 -2.49 -14.66
N LEU A 472 3.98 -1.43 -15.41
CA LEU A 472 3.42 -1.22 -16.75
C LEU A 472 3.76 -2.36 -17.71
N SER A 473 4.95 -2.95 -17.60
CA SER A 473 5.38 -4.06 -18.46
C SER A 473 4.52 -5.32 -18.31
N ASP A 474 3.82 -5.50 -17.19
CA ASP A 474 2.97 -6.67 -16.95
C ASP A 474 1.52 -6.46 -17.43
N LEU A 475 1.20 -5.27 -17.96
CA LEU A 475 -0.17 -4.87 -18.27
C LEU A 475 -0.37 -4.64 -19.76
N PRO A 476 -1.45 -5.17 -20.37
CA PRO A 476 -1.91 -4.74 -21.68
C PRO A 476 -2.24 -3.26 -21.70
N LYS A 477 -2.09 -2.63 -22.87
CA LYS A 477 -2.35 -1.21 -23.05
C LYS A 477 -3.80 -0.84 -22.73
N GLU A 478 -4.73 -1.75 -23.02
CA GLU A 478 -6.16 -1.61 -22.77
C GLU A 478 -6.49 -1.51 -21.28
N ASN A 479 -5.60 -1.99 -20.42
CA ASN A 479 -5.69 -1.88 -18.96
C ASN A 479 -5.02 -0.60 -18.42
N VAL A 480 -4.44 0.25 -19.27
CA VAL A 480 -3.66 1.42 -18.85
C VAL A 480 -4.32 2.72 -19.30
N ILE A 481 -4.59 3.60 -18.34
CA ILE A 481 -5.05 4.97 -18.54
C ILE A 481 -3.85 5.91 -18.50
N PHE A 482 -3.51 6.51 -19.64
CA PHE A 482 -2.42 7.48 -19.77
C PHE A 482 -2.92 8.92 -19.57
N LEU A 483 -2.32 9.63 -18.61
CA LEU A 483 -2.65 11.01 -18.28
C LEU A 483 -1.50 11.97 -18.58
N GLN A 484 -1.82 13.07 -19.25
CA GLN A 484 -0.93 14.21 -19.50
C GLN A 484 -1.52 15.52 -18.99
N LYS A 485 -0.70 16.57 -19.00
CA LYS A 485 -1.16 17.95 -18.82
C LYS A 485 -1.38 18.56 -20.19
N ASP A 486 -2.54 19.19 -20.40
CA ASP A 486 -2.74 20.06 -21.56
C ASP A 486 -2.00 21.41 -21.38
N GLU A 487 -2.12 22.30 -22.36
CA GLU A 487 -1.51 23.63 -22.36
C GLU A 487 -1.91 24.47 -21.14
N ASP A 488 -3.14 24.28 -20.66
CA ASP A 488 -3.72 24.96 -19.49
C ASP A 488 -3.41 24.25 -18.16
N ARG A 489 -2.55 23.21 -18.18
CA ARG A 489 -2.19 22.35 -17.03
C ARG A 489 -3.36 21.52 -16.47
N ASN A 490 -4.44 21.35 -17.22
CA ASN A 490 -5.52 20.43 -16.90
C ASN A 490 -5.12 18.98 -17.24
N CYS A 491 -5.76 18.02 -16.59
CA CYS A 491 -5.66 16.60 -16.88
C CYS A 491 -6.25 16.31 -18.26
N LYS A 492 -5.46 15.66 -19.11
CA LYS A 492 -5.87 15.11 -20.40
C LYS A 492 -5.67 13.60 -20.40
N ASN A 493 -6.73 12.84 -20.69
CA ASN A 493 -6.61 11.41 -20.98
C ASN A 493 -6.12 11.22 -22.42
N VAL A 494 -4.90 10.68 -22.57
CA VAL A 494 -4.24 10.46 -23.88
C VAL A 494 -4.18 8.99 -24.25
N SER A 495 -4.94 8.12 -23.58
CA SER A 495 -4.88 6.66 -23.80
C SER A 495 -5.20 6.27 -25.26
N LYS A 496 -6.13 6.98 -25.92
CA LYS A 496 -6.45 6.78 -27.35
C LYS A 496 -5.41 7.37 -28.30
N GLU A 497 -4.67 8.40 -27.87
CA GLU A 497 -3.65 9.08 -28.67
C GLU A 497 -2.29 8.38 -28.60
N THR A 498 -2.09 7.56 -27.58
CA THR A 498 -0.82 6.90 -27.28
C THR A 498 -0.66 5.63 -28.12
N SER A 499 0.46 5.49 -28.84
CA SER A 499 0.82 4.30 -29.62
C SER A 499 1.69 3.28 -28.87
N ILE A 500 1.89 3.50 -27.57
CA ILE A 500 2.75 2.67 -26.73
C ILE A 500 2.03 1.37 -26.42
N GLU A 501 2.65 0.25 -26.79
CA GLU A 501 2.30 -1.08 -26.31
C GLU A 501 3.08 -1.35 -25.03
N THR A 502 2.38 -1.75 -23.96
CA THR A 502 2.97 -1.86 -22.61
C THR A 502 3.35 -3.28 -22.24
N PHE A 503 2.56 -4.27 -22.63
CA PHE A 503 2.77 -5.66 -22.22
C PHE A 503 4.08 -6.23 -22.79
N GLY A 504 4.97 -6.69 -21.91
CA GLY A 504 6.29 -7.22 -22.23
C GLY A 504 7.27 -6.19 -22.82
N ALA A 505 6.96 -4.89 -22.77
CA ALA A 505 7.76 -3.86 -23.42
C ALA A 505 9.09 -3.59 -22.70
N ASN A 506 10.08 -3.09 -23.46
CA ASN A 506 11.37 -2.70 -22.88
C ASN A 506 11.19 -1.54 -21.87
N ILE A 507 11.73 -1.72 -20.66
CA ILE A 507 11.63 -0.73 -19.59
C ILE A 507 12.15 0.65 -19.97
N HIS A 508 13.17 0.75 -20.83
CA HIS A 508 13.71 2.04 -21.29
C HIS A 508 12.72 2.77 -22.18
N THR A 509 12.00 2.03 -23.03
CA THR A 509 10.93 2.56 -23.88
C THR A 509 9.73 3.01 -23.05
N LEU A 510 9.37 2.25 -22.01
CA LEU A 510 8.31 2.64 -21.08
C LEU A 510 8.70 3.87 -20.25
N LEU A 511 9.96 3.99 -19.85
CA LEU A 511 10.47 5.17 -19.16
C LEU A 511 10.45 6.42 -20.05
N SER A 512 10.93 6.32 -21.29
CA SER A 512 10.95 7.45 -22.21
C SER A 512 9.54 7.85 -22.65
N ASN A 513 8.74 6.89 -23.10
CA ASN A 513 7.47 7.16 -23.76
C ASN A 513 6.29 7.09 -22.77
N GLY A 514 6.25 6.07 -21.90
CA GLY A 514 5.13 5.81 -20.98
C GLY A 514 5.06 6.79 -19.80
N PHE A 515 6.22 7.28 -19.33
CA PHE A 515 6.32 8.33 -18.30
C PHE A 515 6.65 9.72 -18.86
N PHE A 516 6.67 9.83 -20.20
CA PHE A 516 6.84 11.09 -20.93
C PHE A 516 8.18 11.80 -20.65
N MET A 517 9.27 11.05 -20.46
CA MET A 517 10.60 11.61 -20.24
C MET A 517 11.27 12.01 -21.57
N ASN A 518 10.88 13.18 -22.10
CA ASN A 518 11.30 13.66 -23.41
C ASN A 518 12.78 14.11 -23.48
N ASP A 519 13.39 14.50 -22.36
CA ASP A 519 14.75 15.07 -22.32
C ASP A 519 15.87 14.02 -22.12
N GLY A 520 15.53 12.74 -22.34
CA GLY A 520 16.41 11.59 -22.15
C GLY A 520 16.31 10.96 -20.75
N LEU A 521 17.03 9.84 -20.57
CA LEU A 521 17.05 9.06 -19.31
C LEU A 521 18.23 9.42 -18.39
N MET A 522 19.11 10.33 -18.82
CA MET A 522 20.30 10.72 -18.08
C MET A 522 19.94 11.76 -17.00
N GLY A 523 20.50 11.62 -15.80
CA GLY A 523 20.31 12.57 -14.72
C GLY A 523 20.84 13.98 -15.06
N GLU A 524 20.09 15.01 -14.67
CA GLU A 524 20.36 16.40 -15.05
C GLU A 524 21.72 16.91 -14.51
N PHE A 525 22.15 16.45 -13.33
CA PHE A 525 23.47 16.78 -12.78
C PHE A 525 24.60 16.23 -13.67
N ALA A 526 24.50 14.96 -14.08
CA ALA A 526 25.49 14.33 -14.95
C ALA A 526 25.49 15.00 -16.34
N LYS A 527 24.30 15.29 -16.89
CA LYS A 527 24.13 16.06 -18.13
C LYS A 527 24.84 17.41 -18.07
N ASN A 528 24.63 18.16 -17.00
CA ASN A 528 25.27 19.46 -16.79
C ASN A 528 26.79 19.36 -16.64
N LYS A 529 27.29 18.35 -15.93
CA LYS A 529 28.74 18.11 -15.82
C LYS A 529 29.37 17.75 -17.16
N ILE A 530 28.71 16.89 -17.94
CA ILE A 530 29.13 16.55 -19.30
C ILE A 530 29.14 17.80 -20.20
N ASN A 531 28.09 18.63 -20.12
CA ASN A 531 28.02 19.87 -20.89
C ASN A 531 29.10 20.88 -20.46
N GLN A 532 29.43 20.97 -19.17
CA GLN A 532 30.54 21.79 -18.68
C GLN A 532 31.89 21.31 -19.25
N VAL A 533 32.13 19.99 -19.30
CA VAL A 533 33.32 19.40 -19.95
C VAL A 533 33.36 19.75 -21.43
N TYR A 534 32.24 19.57 -22.13
CA TYR A 534 32.13 19.89 -23.55
C TYR A 534 32.43 21.38 -23.83
N ASN A 535 31.86 22.29 -23.04
CA ASN A 535 32.11 23.73 -23.18
C ASN A 535 33.55 24.11 -22.82
N PHE A 536 34.17 23.47 -21.83
CA PHE A 536 35.58 23.66 -21.52
C PHE A 536 36.49 23.21 -22.68
N ILE A 537 36.18 22.07 -23.30
CA ILE A 537 36.94 21.57 -24.45
C ILE A 537 36.76 22.50 -25.66
N ILE A 538 35.51 22.76 -26.07
CA ILE A 538 35.22 23.44 -27.35
C ILE A 538 35.27 24.96 -27.22
N GLN A 539 34.65 25.52 -26.18
CA GLN A 539 34.46 26.97 -26.00
C GLN A 539 35.53 27.58 -25.09
N LYS A 540 36.45 26.78 -24.54
CA LYS A 540 37.48 27.19 -23.56
C LYS A 540 36.89 27.94 -22.36
N ASP A 541 35.65 27.60 -21.98
CA ASP A 541 34.99 28.19 -20.82
C ASP A 541 35.59 27.62 -19.53
N THR A 542 36.32 28.48 -18.80
CA THR A 542 37.00 28.11 -17.54
C THR A 542 36.18 28.43 -16.28
N ASN A 543 34.92 28.83 -16.41
CA ASN A 543 34.10 29.22 -15.26
C ASN A 543 33.83 28.05 -14.31
N PHE A 544 33.66 26.84 -14.84
CA PHE A 544 33.29 25.65 -14.06
C PHE A 544 34.39 24.60 -13.98
N ILE A 545 35.12 24.39 -15.07
CA ILE A 545 36.25 23.45 -15.13
C ILE A 545 37.50 24.28 -15.38
N LYS A 546 38.48 24.16 -14.49
CA LYS A 546 39.65 25.05 -14.52
C LYS A 546 40.86 24.39 -15.15
N THR A 547 40.91 23.05 -15.16
CA THR A 547 42.11 22.32 -15.56
C THR A 547 41.80 21.17 -16.51
N LYS A 548 42.75 20.88 -17.42
CA LYS A 548 42.70 19.70 -18.30
C LYS A 548 42.52 18.40 -17.50
N LYS A 549 43.22 18.29 -16.36
CA LYS A 549 43.15 17.13 -15.46
C LYS A 549 41.75 16.93 -14.89
N GLU A 550 41.06 18.00 -14.53
CA GLU A 550 39.69 17.95 -14.02
C GLU A 550 38.71 17.48 -15.11
N ALA A 551 38.81 18.00 -16.33
CA ALA A 551 38.03 17.52 -17.47
C ALA A 551 38.28 16.02 -17.74
N GLN A 552 39.54 15.58 -17.79
CA GLN A 552 39.89 14.17 -18.01
C GLN A 552 39.34 13.25 -16.91
N ASN A 553 39.38 13.67 -15.65
CA ASN A 553 38.80 12.92 -14.54
C ASN A 553 37.29 12.74 -14.72
N ILE A 554 36.57 13.79 -15.13
CA ILE A 554 35.13 13.71 -15.36
C ILE A 554 34.82 12.77 -16.53
N ILE A 555 35.56 12.87 -17.65
CA ILE A 555 35.39 11.96 -18.80
C ILE A 555 35.58 10.49 -18.38
N ASN A 556 36.57 10.22 -17.54
CA ASN A 556 36.84 8.88 -17.04
C ASN A 556 35.69 8.29 -16.22
N LEU A 557 34.93 9.13 -15.50
CA LEU A 557 33.77 8.74 -14.67
C LEU A 557 32.49 8.46 -15.49
N ILE A 558 32.43 8.87 -16.77
CA ILE A 558 31.22 8.67 -17.59
C ILE A 558 31.00 7.17 -17.84
N GLY A 559 29.85 6.66 -17.38
CA GLY A 559 29.47 5.26 -17.55
C GLY A 559 28.95 4.91 -18.95
N GLU A 560 28.38 5.88 -19.68
CA GLU A 560 27.84 5.67 -21.03
C GLU A 560 28.97 5.60 -22.07
N PRO A 561 29.25 4.43 -22.67
CA PRO A 561 30.47 4.24 -23.48
C PRO A 561 30.54 5.14 -24.70
N LEU A 562 29.39 5.41 -25.34
CA LEU A 562 29.32 6.27 -26.54
C LEU A 562 29.66 7.72 -26.21
N ILE A 563 29.08 8.27 -25.14
CA ILE A 563 29.35 9.64 -24.69
C ILE A 563 30.81 9.77 -24.26
N LYS A 564 31.32 8.82 -23.47
CA LYS A 564 32.72 8.81 -23.02
C LYS A 564 33.68 8.82 -24.20
N LYS A 565 33.48 7.93 -25.19
CA LYS A 565 34.35 7.82 -26.37
C LYS A 565 34.36 9.11 -27.20
N GLN A 566 33.21 9.77 -27.36
CA GLN A 566 33.11 11.02 -28.12
C GLN A 566 33.80 12.17 -27.38
N LEU A 567 33.58 12.33 -26.08
CA LEU A 567 34.23 13.39 -25.30
C LEU A 567 35.73 13.18 -25.16
N GLN A 568 36.18 11.93 -24.99
CA GLN A 568 37.61 11.62 -24.96
C GLN A 568 38.27 12.03 -26.28
N LYS A 569 37.67 11.64 -27.42
CA LYS A 569 38.16 12.03 -28.73
C LYS A 569 38.27 13.55 -28.88
N LEU A 570 37.25 14.31 -28.47
CA LEU A 570 37.27 15.77 -28.52
C LEU A 570 38.35 16.36 -27.59
N PHE A 571 38.52 15.77 -26.41
CA PHE A 571 39.54 16.19 -25.45
C PHE A 571 40.95 16.02 -26.00
N ASP A 572 41.26 14.83 -26.53
CA ASP A 572 42.56 14.49 -27.14
C ASP A 572 42.85 15.43 -28.33
N GLU A 573 41.87 15.60 -29.23
CA GLU A 573 42.00 16.49 -30.40
C GLU A 573 42.28 17.95 -30.01
N THR A 574 41.74 18.41 -28.88
CA THR A 574 41.87 19.81 -28.45
C THR A 574 43.11 20.05 -27.61
N PHE A 575 43.48 19.11 -26.75
CA PHE A 575 44.46 19.31 -25.69
C PHE A 575 45.74 18.48 -25.84
N ASP A 576 45.70 17.37 -26.59
CA ASP A 576 46.88 16.54 -26.89
C ASP A 576 47.51 16.89 -28.25
N LYS A 577 46.84 17.65 -29.12
CA LYS A 577 47.49 18.31 -30.27
C LYS A 577 48.59 19.31 -29.90
N SER A 578 48.71 19.70 -28.62
CA SER A 578 49.86 20.49 -28.16
C SER A 578 51.10 19.65 -27.80
N ASN A 579 50.99 18.31 -27.75
CA ASN A 579 52.08 17.40 -27.38
C ASN A 579 52.23 16.17 -28.31
N LEU A 580 51.35 15.97 -29.29
CA LEU A 580 51.60 15.01 -30.37
C LEU A 580 52.65 15.62 -31.30
N THR A 581 53.84 15.06 -31.28
CA THR A 581 54.79 15.33 -32.37
C THR A 581 54.16 14.84 -33.67
N LEU A 582 54.47 15.47 -34.81
CA LEU A 582 54.05 14.98 -36.14
C LEU A 582 54.30 13.47 -36.30
N ASP A 583 55.31 12.95 -35.60
CA ASP A 583 55.70 11.54 -35.57
C ASP A 583 54.64 10.62 -34.92
N ASP A 584 53.93 11.06 -33.89
CA ASP A 584 52.88 10.27 -33.24
C ASP A 584 51.63 10.15 -34.13
N GLU A 585 51.32 11.22 -34.88
CA GLU A 585 50.22 11.24 -35.86
C GLU A 585 50.53 10.35 -37.07
N ILE A 586 51.81 10.31 -37.49
CA ILE A 586 52.32 9.39 -38.50
C ILE A 586 52.20 7.94 -38.03
N GLU A 587 52.62 7.61 -36.80
CA GLU A 587 52.58 6.23 -36.29
C GLU A 587 51.14 5.69 -36.20
N LEU A 588 50.18 6.53 -35.78
CA LEU A 588 48.76 6.16 -35.71
C LEU A 588 48.16 5.92 -37.11
N LEU A 589 48.53 6.75 -38.08
CA LEU A 589 48.10 6.60 -39.48
C LEU A 589 48.73 5.35 -40.11
N GLU A 590 49.99 5.04 -39.82
CA GLU A 590 50.67 3.82 -40.28
C GLU A 590 50.01 2.55 -39.70
N LYS A 591 49.68 2.54 -38.40
CA LYS A 591 48.93 1.44 -37.78
C LYS A 591 47.56 1.22 -38.43
N LYS A 592 46.80 2.30 -38.70
CA LYS A 592 45.52 2.21 -39.41
C LYS A 592 45.68 1.70 -40.85
N LEU A 593 46.73 2.14 -41.54
CA LEU A 593 47.00 1.76 -42.91
C LEU A 593 47.40 0.28 -43.01
N ASN A 594 48.16 -0.23 -42.04
CA ASN A 594 48.48 -1.66 -41.94
C ASN A 594 47.24 -2.51 -41.61
N ALA A 595 46.41 -2.11 -40.65
CA ALA A 595 45.16 -2.83 -40.35
C ALA A 595 44.20 -2.89 -41.56
N LEU A 596 44.13 -1.82 -42.35
CA LEU A 596 43.35 -1.79 -43.60
C LEU A 596 43.96 -2.66 -44.70
N LYS A 597 45.29 -2.78 -44.78
CA LYS A 597 45.98 -3.70 -45.70
C LYS A 597 45.76 -5.16 -45.31
N GLU A 598 45.78 -5.49 -44.01
CA GLU A 598 45.43 -6.83 -43.52
C GLU A 598 44.00 -7.21 -43.90
N LEU A 599 43.03 -6.32 -43.65
CA LEU A 599 41.63 -6.51 -44.07
C LEU A 599 41.44 -6.61 -45.59
N LYS A 600 42.35 -6.04 -46.39
CA LYS A 600 42.34 -6.14 -47.85
C LYS A 600 42.94 -7.47 -48.32
N ASN A 601 43.94 -8.00 -47.61
CA ASN A 601 44.56 -9.29 -47.92
C ASN A 601 43.68 -10.47 -47.48
N ASP A 602 42.89 -10.32 -46.42
CA ASP A 602 41.90 -11.33 -45.97
C ASP A 602 40.68 -11.47 -46.92
N LYS A 603 40.58 -10.62 -47.96
CA LYS A 603 39.50 -10.66 -48.96
C LYS A 603 39.91 -11.20 -50.34
N ASN A 604 41.13 -11.73 -50.49
CA ASN A 604 41.61 -12.36 -51.72
C ASN A 604 41.74 -13.87 -51.60
#